data_AF-A0A969QB62-F1
#
_entry.id   AF-A0A969QB62-F1
#
_cell.length_a   1.000
_cell.length_b   1.000
_cell.length_c   1.000
_cell.angle_alpha   90.00
_cell.angle_beta   90.00
_cell.angle_gamma   90.00
#
_symmetry.space_group_name_H-M   'P 1'
#
loop_
_entity.id
_entity.type
_entity.pdbx_description
1 polymer ?
#
loop_
_entity_poly.entity_id
_entity_poly.type
_entity_poly.pdbx_seq_one_letter_code
_entity_poly.pdbx_strand_id
1 'polypeptide(L)'
;MAPRPKFLDRLPPRLYGAALYAVEAQDHYLQVYTSRGTDLILLRMSDAIDELGGIEGARVHRSWWIARSAIVKSIKTNGKAMLTLSGDLEVPVSRSYVRALRELGWI
;
A
#
# COMPACT_ATOMS: atom_id res chain seq x y z
N MET A 1 3.06 -4.51 22.21
CA MET A 1 3.75 -4.07 20.98
C MET A 1 3.36 -5.06 19.89
N ALA A 2 2.70 -4.64 18.82
CA ALA A 2 2.48 -5.53 17.69
C ALA A 2 3.85 -5.92 17.09
N PRO A 3 4.06 -7.19 16.72
CA PRO A 3 5.32 -7.61 16.12
C PRO A 3 5.60 -6.80 14.86
N ARG A 4 6.87 -6.41 14.67
CA ARG A 4 7.30 -5.71 13.46
C ARG A 4 7.00 -6.62 12.25
N PRO A 5 6.28 -6.15 11.23
CA PRO A 5 5.96 -6.94 10.04
C PRO A 5 7.26 -7.37 9.35
N LYS A 6 7.34 -8.64 8.95
CA LYS A 6 8.52 -9.21 8.26
C LYS A 6 8.86 -8.45 6.98
N PHE A 7 7.86 -7.85 6.34
CA PHE A 7 8.03 -7.03 5.16
C PHE A 7 9.02 -5.88 5.37
N LEU A 8 9.03 -5.27 6.56
CA LEU A 8 9.91 -4.14 6.87
C LEU A 8 11.40 -4.53 6.98
N ASP A 9 11.68 -5.81 7.21
CA ASP A 9 13.04 -6.34 7.31
C ASP A 9 13.64 -6.60 5.92
N ARG A 10 12.80 -6.74 4.89
CA ARG A 10 13.21 -6.85 3.48
C ARG A 10 13.57 -5.51 2.85
N LEU A 11 13.20 -4.40 3.49
CA LEU A 11 13.49 -3.08 2.95
C LEU A 11 15.01 -2.83 2.95
N PRO A 12 15.50 -2.06 1.98
CA PRO A 12 16.89 -1.63 2.01
C PRO A 12 17.15 -0.72 3.21
N PRO A 13 18.39 -0.68 3.75
CA PRO A 13 18.71 0.08 4.96
C PRO A 13 18.33 1.56 4.92
N ARG A 14 18.29 2.16 3.73
CA ARG A 14 17.89 3.56 3.52
C ARG A 14 16.43 3.82 3.90
N LEU A 15 15.57 2.81 3.82
CA LEU A 15 14.15 2.90 4.13
C LEU A 15 13.81 2.39 5.55
N TYR A 16 14.80 2.00 6.35
CA TYR A 16 14.55 1.57 7.72
C TYR A 16 13.93 2.69 8.56
N GLY A 17 12.88 2.33 9.30
CA GLY A 17 12.09 3.26 10.11
C GLY A 17 11.21 4.21 9.31
N ALA A 18 11.17 4.10 7.97
CA ALA A 18 10.27 4.88 7.15
C ALA A 18 8.81 4.44 7.35
N ALA A 19 7.88 5.38 7.23
CA ALA A 19 6.47 5.05 7.20
C ALA A 19 6.15 4.46 5.82
N LEU A 20 5.58 3.26 5.79
CA LEU A 20 5.15 2.62 4.55
C LEU A 20 3.84 3.27 4.08
N TYR A 21 3.81 3.72 2.83
CA TYR A 21 2.64 4.35 2.22
C TYR A 21 1.87 3.38 1.32
N ALA A 22 2.58 2.76 0.38
CA ALA A 22 1.98 1.84 -0.57
C ALA A 22 3.00 0.84 -1.11
N VAL A 23 2.48 -0.21 -1.70
CA VAL A 23 3.24 -1.21 -2.44
C VAL A 23 2.53 -1.44 -3.78
N GLU A 24 3.27 -1.32 -4.86
CA GLU A 24 2.81 -1.57 -6.22
C GLU A 24 3.51 -2.79 -6.81
N ALA A 25 2.76 -3.70 -7.42
CA ALA A 25 3.30 -4.85 -8.11
C ALA A 25 3.66 -4.52 -9.56
N GLN A 26 4.92 -4.75 -9.90
CA GLN A 26 5.48 -4.68 -11.25
C GLN A 26 6.06 -6.05 -11.60
N ASP A 27 5.19 -6.95 -12.07
CA ASP A 27 5.51 -8.35 -12.36
C ASP A 27 6.05 -9.13 -11.15
N HIS A 28 7.36 -9.34 -11.11
CA HIS A 28 8.07 -10.09 -10.06
C HIS A 28 8.66 -9.17 -8.99
N TYR A 29 8.49 -7.86 -9.15
CA TYR A 29 9.00 -6.85 -8.26
C TYR A 29 7.87 -6.08 -7.60
N LEU A 30 8.15 -5.54 -6.42
CA LEU A 30 7.29 -4.61 -5.71
C LEU A 30 7.99 -3.27 -5.58
N GLN A 31 7.36 -2.24 -6.12
CA GLN A 31 7.74 -0.86 -5.86
C GLN A 31 7.14 -0.46 -4.52
N VAL A 32 8.00 -0.20 -3.54
CA VAL A 32 7.63 0.20 -2.19
C VAL A 32 7.70 1.71 -2.11
N TYR A 33 6.63 2.35 -1.66
CA TYR A 33 6.53 3.78 -1.45
C TYR A 33 6.55 4.09 0.04
N THR A 34 7.48 4.93 0.49
CA THR A 34 7.64 5.26 1.91
C THR A 34 7.89 6.75 2.13
N SER A 35 7.85 7.19 3.39
CA SER A 35 8.19 8.56 3.78
C SER A 35 9.63 9.00 3.47
N ARG A 36 10.56 8.05 3.26
CA ARG A 36 11.98 8.34 2.98
C ARG A 36 12.35 8.13 1.51
N GLY A 37 11.37 7.84 0.66
CA GLY A 37 11.55 7.56 -0.75
C GLY A 37 10.93 6.24 -1.17
N THR A 38 11.32 5.78 -2.35
CA THR A 38 10.79 4.55 -2.95
C THR A 38 11.92 3.58 -3.27
N ASP A 39 11.64 2.28 -3.23
CA ASP A 39 12.60 1.27 -3.68
C ASP A 39 11.89 0.05 -4.29
N LEU A 40 12.62 -0.71 -5.10
CA LEU A 40 12.12 -1.88 -5.80
C LEU A 40 12.69 -3.15 -5.14
N ILE A 41 11.81 -4.02 -4.65
CA ILE A 41 12.21 -5.29 -4.02
C ILE A 41 11.69 -6.48 -4.83
N LEU A 42 12.46 -7.57 -4.87
CA LEU A 42 12.04 -8.83 -5.50
C LEU A 42 11.12 -9.61 -4.54
N LEU A 43 9.82 -9.46 -4.71
CA LEU A 43 8.79 -10.13 -3.92
C LEU A 43 7.48 -10.16 -4.73
N ARG A 44 6.59 -11.12 -4.45
CA ARG A 44 5.26 -11.12 -5.07
C ARG A 44 4.27 -10.39 -4.16
N MET A 45 3.26 -9.77 -4.77
CA MET A 45 2.21 -9.05 -4.04
C MET A 45 1.49 -9.93 -3.01
N SER A 46 1.23 -11.20 -3.34
CA SER A 46 0.59 -12.13 -2.39
C SER A 46 1.45 -12.35 -1.15
N ASP A 47 2.74 -12.66 -1.34
CA ASP A 47 3.68 -12.88 -0.25
C ASP A 47 3.85 -11.60 0.59
N ALA A 48 3.90 -10.43 -0.07
CA ALA A 48 3.97 -9.16 0.62
C ALA A 48 2.73 -8.91 1.48
N ILE A 49 1.52 -9.20 1.00
CA ILE A 49 0.30 -9.05 1.79
C ILE A 49 0.35 -9.90 3.06
N ASP A 50 0.85 -11.13 2.97
CA ASP A 50 1.01 -12.01 4.12
C ASP A 50 2.07 -11.47 5.11
N GLU A 51 3.18 -10.92 4.60
CA GLU A 51 4.24 -10.34 5.43
C GLU A 51 3.94 -8.95 5.99
N LEU A 52 3.01 -8.21 5.37
CA LEU A 52 2.47 -6.94 5.83
C LEU A 52 1.48 -7.12 6.99
N GLY A 53 1.15 -8.37 7.35
CA GLY A 53 0.38 -8.71 8.54
C GLY A 53 0.94 -8.01 9.78
N GLY A 54 0.18 -7.05 10.32
CA GLY A 54 0.59 -6.18 11.41
C GLY A 54 0.57 -4.69 11.09
N ILE A 55 0.54 -4.32 9.80
CA ILE A 55 0.22 -2.95 9.36
C ILE A 55 -1.25 -2.87 9.01
N GLU A 56 -1.94 -1.86 9.54
CA GLU A 56 -3.29 -1.54 9.10
C GLU A 56 -3.23 -1.04 7.65
N GLY A 57 -3.60 -1.90 6.71
CA GLY A 57 -3.51 -1.64 5.29
C GLY A 57 -4.41 -2.59 4.50
N ALA A 58 -4.73 -2.21 3.27
CA ALA A 58 -5.64 -2.97 2.43
C ALA A 58 -5.19 -2.99 0.97
N ARG A 59 -5.54 -4.09 0.30
CA ARG A 59 -5.38 -4.20 -1.15
C ARG A 59 -6.49 -3.41 -1.83
N VAL A 60 -6.12 -2.48 -2.70
CA VAL A 60 -7.06 -1.60 -3.44
C VAL A 60 -7.10 -1.92 -4.93
N HIS A 61 -6.09 -2.61 -5.42
CA HIS A 61 -6.00 -3.11 -6.78
C HIS A 61 -5.28 -4.46 -6.80
N ARG A 62 -5.41 -5.24 -7.88
CA ARG A 62 -4.64 -6.47 -8.04
C ARG A 62 -3.11 -6.23 -7.98
N SER A 63 -2.66 -5.02 -8.29
CA SER A 63 -1.26 -4.62 -8.21
C SER A 63 -1.00 -3.57 -7.13
N TRP A 64 -1.96 -3.25 -6.26
CA TRP A 64 -1.75 -2.21 -5.24
C TRP A 64 -2.23 -2.63 -3.87
N TRP A 65 -1.37 -2.38 -2.89
CA TRP A 65 -1.68 -2.38 -1.47
C TRP A 65 -1.29 -1.02 -0.87
N ILE A 66 -2.07 -0.52 0.07
CA ILE A 66 -1.83 0.77 0.73
C ILE A 66 -1.95 0.64 2.25
N ALA A 67 -1.19 1.47 2.97
CA ALA A 67 -1.35 1.62 4.40
C ALA A 67 -2.48 2.60 4.73
N ARG A 68 -3.27 2.31 5.76
CA ARG A 68 -4.37 3.17 6.22
C ARG A 68 -3.89 4.55 6.65
N SER A 69 -2.78 4.58 7.38
CA SER A 69 -2.15 5.80 7.88
C SER A 69 -1.66 6.72 6.78
N ALA A 70 -1.46 6.20 5.56
CA ALA A 70 -0.99 6.99 4.43
C ALA A 70 -2.12 7.67 3.66
N ILE A 71 -3.38 7.26 3.84
CA ILE A 71 -4.53 7.81 3.10
C ILE A 71 -4.79 9.25 3.53
N VAL A 72 -4.63 10.18 2.59
CA VAL A 72 -4.92 11.60 2.79
C VAL A 72 -6.33 11.92 2.33
N LYS A 73 -6.73 11.41 1.16
CA LYS A 73 -8.04 11.70 0.57
C LYS A 73 -8.53 10.57 -0.31
N SER A 74 -9.85 10.38 -0.34
CA SER A 74 -10.53 9.57 -1.33
C SER A 74 -11.25 10.46 -2.35
N ILE A 75 -11.10 10.14 -3.64
CA ILE A 75 -11.73 10.87 -4.74
C ILE A 75 -12.44 9.87 -5.63
N LYS A 76 -13.66 10.18 -6.04
CA LYS A 76 -14.42 9.38 -7.00
C LYS A 76 -14.51 10.15 -8.33
N THR A 77 -13.77 9.71 -9.33
CA THR A 77 -13.70 10.36 -10.64
C THR A 77 -14.24 9.42 -11.72
N ASN A 78 -15.25 9.85 -12.48
CA ASN A 78 -15.82 9.09 -13.60
C ASN A 78 -16.18 7.63 -13.28
N GLY A 79 -16.72 7.40 -12.07
CA GLY A 79 -17.09 6.05 -11.61
C GLY A 79 -15.91 5.15 -11.22
N LYS A 80 -14.68 5.66 -11.24
CA LYS A 80 -13.49 5.03 -10.66
C LYS A 80 -13.19 5.68 -9.31
N ALA A 81 -12.78 4.88 -8.33
CA ALA A 81 -12.29 5.40 -7.06
C ALA A 81 -10.76 5.55 -7.16
N MET A 82 -10.26 6.67 -6.66
CA MET A 82 -8.85 7.04 -6.59
C MET A 82 -8.56 7.42 -5.14
N LEU A 83 -7.40 7.02 -4.64
CA LEU A 83 -6.92 7.39 -3.32
C LEU A 83 -5.67 8.23 -3.46
N THR A 84 -5.65 9.38 -2.81
CA THR A 84 -4.46 10.20 -2.66
C THR A 84 -3.80 9.84 -1.34
N LEU A 85 -2.56 9.37 -1.41
CA LEU A 85 -1.75 9.04 -0.26
C LEU A 85 -0.76 10.16 0.05
N SER A 86 -0.09 10.02 1.19
CA SER A 86 1.02 10.89 1.59
C SER A 86 2.14 10.85 0.54
N GLY A 87 2.70 12.02 0.24
CA GLY A 87 3.67 12.19 -0.85
C GLY A 87 3.04 12.31 -2.23
N ASP A 88 1.80 12.82 -2.30
CA ASP A 88 1.05 13.09 -3.54
C ASP A 88 0.87 11.88 -4.47
N LEU A 89 0.94 10.67 -3.89
CA LEU A 89 0.81 9.42 -4.63
C LEU A 89 -0.67 9.10 -4.86
N GLU A 90 -1.07 9.06 -6.13
CA GLU A 90 -2.42 8.67 -6.54
C GLU A 90 -2.50 7.18 -6.87
N VAL A 91 -3.39 6.47 -6.18
CA VAL A 91 -3.57 5.02 -6.34
C VAL A 91 -4.97 4.70 -6.87
N PRO A 92 -5.09 4.00 -8.00
CA PRO A 92 -6.39 3.59 -8.51
C PRO A 92 -6.97 2.44 -7.70
N VAL A 93 -8.26 2.54 -7.38
CA VAL A 93 -9.02 1.49 -6.70
C VAL A 93 -9.88 0.75 -7.71
N SER A 94 -9.73 -0.58 -7.78
CA SER A 94 -10.60 -1.41 -8.61
C SER A 94 -11.98 -1.56 -7.98
N ARG A 95 -13.03 -1.65 -8.82
CA ARG A 95 -14.44 -1.78 -8.41
C ARG A 95 -14.67 -2.92 -7.41
N SER A 96 -13.95 -4.04 -7.54
CA SER A 96 -14.06 -5.18 -6.64
C SER A 96 -13.60 -4.87 -5.22
N TYR A 97 -12.66 -3.93 -5.05
CA TYR A 97 -12.11 -3.53 -3.75
C TYR A 97 -12.80 -2.29 -3.17
N VAL A 98 -13.50 -1.49 -3.99
CA VAL A 98 -14.29 -0.33 -3.53
C VAL A 98 -15.27 -0.71 -2.43
N ARG A 99 -15.96 -1.84 -2.56
CA ARG A 99 -16.93 -2.27 -1.54
C ARG A 99 -16.25 -2.54 -0.19
N ALA A 100 -15.14 -3.29 -0.20
CA ALA A 100 -14.39 -3.58 1.02
C ALA A 100 -13.85 -2.29 1.67
N LEU A 101 -13.34 -1.36 0.87
CA LEU A 101 -12.85 -0.07 1.38
C LEU A 101 -13.95 0.82 1.96
N ARG A 102 -15.16 0.77 1.39
CA ARG A 102 -16.34 1.45 1.96
C ARG A 102 -16.78 0.85 3.28
N GLU A 103 -16.80 -0.48 3.37
CA GLU A 103 -17.14 -1.19 4.60
C GLU A 103 -16.11 -0.89 5.71
N LEU A 104 -14.85 -0.67 5.34
CA LEU A 104 -13.79 -0.20 6.24
C LEU A 104 -13.85 1.31 6.54
N GLY A 105 -14.67 2.10 5.83
CA GLY A 105 -14.77 3.55 5.99
C GLY A 105 -13.55 4.33 5.47
N TRP A 106 -12.83 3.79 4.48
CA TRP A 106 -11.64 4.42 3.91
C TRP A 106 -11.95 5.30 2.71
N ILE A 107 -13.12 5.10 2.08
CA ILE A 107 -13.62 5.88 0.94
C ILE A 107 -15.12 6.17 1.04
#